data_AF-A0A6L9IQ74-F1
#
_entry.id   AF-A0A6L9IQ74-F1
#
_cell.length_a   1.000
_cell.length_b   1.000
_cell.length_c   1.000
_cell.angle_alpha   90.00
_cell.angle_beta   90.00
_cell.angle_gamma   90.00
#
_symmetry.space_group_name_H-M   'P 1'
#
loop_
_entity.id
_entity.type
_entity.pdbx_description
1 polymer ?
#
loop_
_entity_poly.entity_id
_entity_poly.type
_entity_poly.pdbx_seq_one_letter_code
_entity_poly.pdbx_strand_id
1 'polypeptide(L)'
;MKPTQIKKLQTRSRQLRARVIAPNTLVVTSRSNPYSQHIVTVEMAGNETIRARCTCPWAQNGGYGCSHVLAALAQLAATKQRTISFWTDLADAQRQKHRILRLEGRGQDGDIFITSRPTSRSA
;
A
#
# COMPACT_ATOMS: atom_id res chain seq x y z
N MET A 1 8.76 3.15 -11.94
CA MET A 1 7.50 3.12 -12.70
C MET A 1 6.27 3.13 -11.80
N LYS A 2 5.38 4.12 -12.02
CA LYS A 2 4.05 4.24 -11.38
C LYS A 2 3.05 3.24 -11.98
N PRO A 3 2.20 2.60 -11.16
CA PRO A 3 1.12 1.77 -11.68
C PRO A 3 0.02 2.62 -12.33
N THR A 4 -0.39 2.23 -13.54
CA THR A 4 -1.47 2.89 -14.30
C THR A 4 -2.86 2.51 -13.78
N GLN A 5 -3.02 1.28 -13.27
CA GLN A 5 -4.32 0.72 -12.86
C GLN A 5 -4.38 0.46 -11.35
N ILE A 6 -4.18 1.51 -10.54
CA ILE A 6 -4.07 1.39 -9.08
C ILE A 6 -5.30 0.74 -8.42
N LYS A 7 -6.51 0.99 -8.94
CA LYS A 7 -7.74 0.42 -8.39
C LYS A 7 -7.84 -1.09 -8.64
N LYS A 8 -7.38 -1.59 -9.79
CA LYS A 8 -7.28 -3.04 -10.04
C LYS A 8 -6.26 -3.70 -9.11
N LEU A 9 -5.11 -3.04 -8.88
CA LEU A 9 -4.12 -3.52 -7.92
C LEU A 9 -4.67 -3.52 -6.47
N GLN A 10 -5.46 -2.52 -6.10
CA GLN A 10 -6.16 -2.46 -4.81
C GLN A 10 -7.19 -3.59 -4.67
N THR A 11 -7.95 -3.91 -5.71
CA THR A 11 -8.85 -5.07 -5.69
C THR A 11 -8.06 -6.37 -5.50
N ARG A 12 -6.95 -6.53 -6.24
CA ARG A 12 -6.07 -7.70 -6.11
C ARG A 12 -5.44 -7.79 -4.73
N SER A 13 -5.05 -6.67 -4.12
CA SER A 13 -4.41 -6.67 -2.80
C SER A 13 -5.32 -7.22 -1.70
N ARG A 14 -6.64 -7.05 -1.82
CA ARG A 14 -7.64 -7.61 -0.89
C ARG A 14 -7.68 -9.14 -0.88
N GLN A 15 -7.14 -9.80 -1.91
CA GLN A 15 -7.04 -11.25 -2.01
C GLN A 15 -5.70 -11.78 -1.48
N LEU A 16 -4.81 -10.91 -1.01
CA LEU A 16 -3.53 -11.30 -0.43
C LEU A 16 -3.66 -11.42 1.10
N ARG A 17 -2.69 -12.09 1.72
CA ARG A 17 -2.51 -12.10 3.17
C ARG A 17 -1.19 -11.42 3.50
N ALA A 18 -1.21 -10.45 4.38
CA ALA A 18 -0.01 -9.77 4.86
C ALA A 18 0.15 -10.04 6.36
N ARG A 19 1.36 -10.38 6.79
CA ARG A 19 1.70 -10.63 8.19
C ARG A 19 2.96 -9.84 8.55
N VAL A 20 2.91 -9.16 9.69
CA VAL A 20 4.08 -8.46 10.23
C VAL A 20 5.10 -9.48 10.73
N ILE A 21 6.35 -9.34 10.30
CA ILE A 21 7.47 -10.22 10.71
C ILE A 21 8.58 -9.44 11.43
N ALA A 22 8.62 -8.12 11.26
CA ALA A 22 9.49 -7.19 12.00
C ALA A 22 8.81 -5.80 12.02
N PRO A 23 9.27 -4.82 12.83
CA PRO A 23 8.59 -3.53 13.02
C PRO A 23 8.17 -2.79 11.74
N ASN A 24 8.99 -2.89 10.69
CA ASN A 24 8.79 -2.23 9.40
C ASN A 24 8.76 -3.23 8.23
N THR A 25 8.51 -4.51 8.51
CA THR A 25 8.62 -5.58 7.51
C THR A 25 7.46 -6.54 7.59
N LEU A 26 6.86 -6.79 6.43
CA LEU A 26 5.72 -7.67 6.27
C LEU A 26 6.05 -8.74 5.22
N VAL A 27 5.62 -9.96 5.48
CA VAL A 27 5.51 -10.99 4.44
C VAL A 27 4.12 -10.93 3.84
N VAL A 28 4.05 -10.91 2.52
CA VAL A 28 2.79 -10.92 1.76
C VAL A 28 2.74 -12.20 0.93
N THR A 29 1.63 -12.93 1.06
CA THR A 29 1.42 -14.22 0.41
C THR A 29 0.12 -14.24 -0.39
N SER A 30 0.09 -15.01 -1.46
CA SER A 30 -1.14 -15.29 -2.20
C SER A 30 -2.02 -16.26 -1.41
N ARG A 31 -3.34 -16.06 -1.43
CA ARG A 31 -4.29 -17.03 -0.87
C ARG A 31 -4.37 -18.32 -1.68
N SER A 32 -4.14 -18.24 -2.99
CA SER A 32 -4.20 -19.39 -3.90
C SER A 32 -2.86 -20.12 -4.05
N ASN A 33 -1.75 -19.50 -3.65
CA ASN A 33 -0.43 -20.12 -3.65
C ASN A 33 0.40 -19.60 -2.47
N PRO A 34 0.35 -20.28 -1.31
CA PRO A 34 1.03 -19.84 -0.09
C PRO A 34 2.57 -19.92 -0.16
N TYR A 35 3.12 -20.64 -1.16
CA TYR A 35 4.56 -20.72 -1.40
C TYR A 35 5.10 -19.51 -2.17
N SER A 36 4.21 -18.71 -2.77
CA SER A 36 4.58 -17.43 -3.38
C SER A 36 4.56 -16.33 -2.32
N GLN A 37 5.73 -16.02 -1.78
CA GLN A 37 5.91 -15.02 -0.72
C GLN A 37 6.74 -13.83 -1.24
N HIS A 38 6.34 -12.63 -0.85
CA HIS A 38 7.08 -11.41 -1.11
C HIS A 38 7.27 -10.63 0.19
N ILE A 39 8.47 -10.09 0.38
CA ILE A 39 8.80 -9.28 1.53
C ILE A 39 8.54 -7.82 1.15
N VAL A 40 7.82 -7.11 2.01
CA VAL A 40 7.55 -5.68 1.89
C VAL A 40 8.14 -4.97 3.09
N THR A 41 9.00 -3.99 2.83
CA THR A 41 9.47 -3.05 3.85
C THR A 41 8.72 -1.74 3.72
N VAL A 42 8.33 -1.16 4.86
CA VAL A 42 7.57 0.10 4.94
C VAL A 42 8.23 1.03 5.95
N GLU A 43 8.51 2.26 5.56
CA GLU A 43 9.12 3.28 6.39
C GLU A 43 8.27 4.56 6.33
N MET A 44 8.10 5.22 7.48
CA MET A 44 7.45 6.52 7.57
C MET A 44 8.54 7.61 7.48
N ALA A 45 8.60 8.33 6.36
CA ALA A 45 9.65 9.32 6.10
C ALA A 45 9.35 10.73 6.69
N GLY A 46 8.35 10.85 7.57
CA GLY A 46 7.84 12.13 8.06
C GLY A 46 6.83 12.78 7.10
N ASN A 47 6.14 13.84 7.55
CA ASN A 47 5.18 14.62 6.76
C ASN A 47 4.15 13.79 5.97
N GLU A 48 3.61 12.74 6.58
CA GLU A 48 2.61 11.86 5.95
C GLU A 48 3.12 11.09 4.72
N THR A 49 4.44 11.06 4.53
CA THR A 49 5.12 10.34 3.47
C THR A 49 5.51 8.94 3.92
N ILE A 50 5.23 7.97 3.06
CA ILE A 50 5.49 6.55 3.22
C ILE A 50 6.46 6.15 2.12
N ARG A 51 7.53 5.47 2.50
CA ARG A 51 8.42 4.75 1.59
C ARG A 51 8.12 3.26 1.72
N ALA A 52 7.95 2.58 0.60
CA ALA A 52 7.76 1.14 0.63
C ALA A 52 8.50 0.46 -0.51
N ARG A 53 9.10 -0.70 -0.21
CA ARG A 53 9.77 -1.55 -1.19
C ARG A 53 9.24 -2.96 -1.09
N CYS A 54 9.10 -3.62 -2.23
CA CYS A 54 8.70 -5.02 -2.32
C CYS A 54 9.80 -5.82 -3.02
N THR A 55 9.89 -7.12 -2.73
CA THR A 55 10.81 -8.04 -3.41
C THR A 55 10.24 -8.66 -4.69
N CYS A 56 9.02 -8.30 -5.12
CA CYS A 56 8.44 -8.86 -6.35
C CYS A 56 9.14 -8.34 -7.62
N PRO A 57 9.05 -9.06 -8.76
CA PRO A 57 9.73 -8.68 -10.00
C PRO A 57 9.42 -7.27 -10.48
N TRP A 58 8.17 -6.80 -10.32
CA TRP A 58 7.81 -5.41 -10.64
C TRP A 58 8.67 -4.38 -9.89
N ALA A 59 8.84 -4.60 -8.58
CA ALA A 59 9.59 -3.67 -7.74
C ALA A 59 11.11 -3.79 -7.95
N GLN A 60 11.59 -4.99 -8.31
CA GLN A 60 12.98 -5.19 -8.72
C GLN A 60 13.30 -4.41 -9.99
N ASN A 61 12.36 -4.35 -10.94
CA ASN A 61 12.47 -3.56 -12.18
C ASN A 61 12.09 -2.08 -11.99
N GLY A 62 12.26 -1.52 -10.79
CA GLY A 62 12.05 -0.09 -10.51
C GLY A 62 10.59 0.34 -10.35
N GLY A 63 9.64 -0.59 -10.35
CA GLY A 63 8.25 -0.33 -10.02
C GLY A 63 8.00 -0.02 -8.54
N TYR A 64 6.92 0.68 -8.23
CA TYR A 64 6.43 0.85 -6.86
C TYR A 64 4.91 0.68 -6.81
N GLY A 65 4.31 0.69 -5.61
CA GLY A 65 2.85 0.59 -5.46
C GLY A 65 2.21 -0.69 -6.00
N CYS A 66 2.94 -1.81 -6.02
CA CYS A 66 2.36 -3.10 -6.42
C CYS A 66 1.29 -3.59 -5.43
N SER A 67 0.46 -4.56 -5.85
CA SER A 67 -0.57 -5.15 -4.99
C SER A 67 -0.05 -5.64 -3.64
N HIS A 68 1.21 -6.11 -3.56
CA HIS A 68 1.82 -6.53 -2.29
C HIS A 68 2.04 -5.36 -1.33
N VAL A 69 2.54 -4.21 -1.83
CA VAL A 69 2.70 -2.98 -1.03
C VAL A 69 1.34 -2.50 -0.55
N LEU A 70 0.33 -2.50 -1.43
CA LEU A 70 -1.03 -2.11 -1.07
C LEU A 70 -1.62 -3.02 0.02
N ALA A 71 -1.39 -4.33 -0.04
CA ALA A 71 -1.83 -5.28 0.99
C ALA A 71 -1.11 -5.05 2.32
N ALA A 72 0.21 -4.83 2.29
CA ALA A 72 1.01 -4.56 3.47
C ALA A 72 0.55 -3.27 4.17
N LEU A 73 0.34 -2.19 3.41
CA LEU A 73 -0.16 -0.92 3.94
C LEU A 73 -1.58 -1.06 4.50
N ALA A 74 -2.45 -1.83 3.84
CA ALA A 74 -3.79 -2.09 4.34
C ALA A 74 -3.76 -2.85 5.67
N GLN A 75 -2.85 -3.82 5.81
CA GLN A 75 -2.64 -4.54 7.07
C GLN A 75 -2.15 -3.62 8.19
N LEU A 76 -1.17 -2.74 7.92
CA LEU A 76 -0.68 -1.76 8.89
C LEU A 76 -1.75 -0.72 9.26
N ALA A 77 -2.63 -0.35 8.32
CA ALA A 77 -3.76 0.53 8.62
C ALA A 77 -4.78 -0.18 9.51
N ALA A 78 -5.07 -1.46 9.24
CA ALA A 78 -6.01 -2.25 10.01
C ALA A 78 -5.58 -2.41 11.48
N THR A 79 -4.28 -2.60 11.76
CA THR A 79 -3.77 -2.64 13.15
C THR A 79 -3.98 -1.32 13.89
N LYS A 80 -4.10 -0.20 13.15
CA LYS A 80 -4.42 1.13 13.68
C LYS A 80 -5.91 1.49 13.61
N GLN A 81 -6.79 0.51 13.36
CA GLN A 81 -8.24 0.73 13.20
C GLN A 81 -8.57 1.76 12.12
N ARG A 82 -7.87 1.66 10.98
CA ARG A 82 -8.05 2.52 9.81
C ARG A 82 -8.32 1.68 8.57
N THR A 83 -9.15 2.22 7.70
CA THR A 83 -9.30 1.74 6.32
C THR A 83 -8.63 2.72 5.38
N ILE A 84 -7.87 2.21 4.42
CA ILE A 84 -7.19 3.02 3.41
C ILE A 84 -7.66 2.73 1.98
N SER A 85 -7.50 3.71 1.10
CA SER A 85 -7.73 3.59 -0.35
C SER A 85 -6.67 4.34 -1.14
N PHE A 86 -6.36 3.87 -2.35
CA PHE A 86 -5.22 4.33 -3.13
C PHE A 86 -5.66 5.07 -4.40
N TRP A 87 -4.90 6.09 -4.79
CA TRP A 87 -5.21 7.00 -5.89
C TRP A 87 -3.92 7.38 -6.62
N THR A 88 -3.97 7.46 -7.95
CA THR A 88 -2.85 7.96 -8.78
C THR A 88 -2.87 9.47 -8.93
N ASP A 89 -4.01 10.10 -8.66
CA ASP A 89 -4.23 11.54 -8.76
C ASP A 89 -4.59 12.12 -7.38
N LEU A 90 -4.07 13.32 -7.10
CA LEU A 90 -4.30 14.03 -5.85
C LEU A 90 -5.72 14.59 -5.80
N ALA A 91 -6.25 15.11 -6.91
CA ALA A 91 -7.58 15.72 -6.92
C ALA A 91 -8.66 14.68 -6.58
N ASP A 92 -8.56 13.47 -7.14
CA ASP A 92 -9.44 12.35 -6.79
C ASP A 92 -9.33 11.92 -5.32
N ALA A 93 -8.12 11.94 -4.75
CA ALA A 93 -7.92 11.65 -3.33
C ALA A 93 -8.55 12.72 -2.43
N GLN A 94 -8.40 14.00 -2.78
CA GLN A 94 -8.96 15.15 -2.03
C GLN A 94 -10.48 15.14 -2.00
N ARG A 95 -11.14 14.72 -3.09
CA ARG A 95 -12.61 14.56 -3.15
C ARG A 95 -13.17 13.64 -2.07
N GLN A 96 -12.36 12.73 -1.52
CA GLN A 96 -12.78 11.81 -0.46
C GLN A 96 -12.94 12.48 0.92
N LYS A 97 -12.44 13.72 1.11
CA LYS A 97 -12.53 14.46 2.38
C LYS A 97 -12.03 13.65 3.59
N HIS A 98 -10.92 12.94 3.39
CA HIS A 98 -10.27 12.11 4.40
C HIS A 98 -8.80 12.52 4.53
N ARG A 99 -8.15 12.09 5.61
CA ARG A 99 -6.69 12.27 5.77
C ARG A 99 -5.96 11.66 4.59
N ILE A 100 -5.01 12.38 4.00
CA ILE A 100 -4.22 11.92 2.85
C ILE A 100 -2.79 11.63 3.30
N LEU A 101 -2.29 10.45 2.97
CA LEU A 101 -0.88 10.09 3.07
C LEU A 101 -0.33 9.95 1.65
N ARG A 102 0.99 10.01 1.50
CA ARG A 102 1.68 9.86 0.21
C ARG A 102 2.57 8.64 0.25
N LEU A 103 2.42 7.74 -0.71
CA LEU A 103 3.41 6.72 -1.01
C LEU A 103 4.37 7.33 -2.03
N GLU A 104 5.59 7.60 -1.57
CA GLU A 104 6.66 8.21 -2.36
C GLU A 104 6.95 7.34 -3.57
N GLY A 105 6.93 7.97 -4.75
CA GLY A 105 7.33 7.35 -6.00
C GLY A 105 8.83 7.21 -6.15
N ARG A 106 9.26 6.89 -7.37
CA ARG A 106 10.68 6.92 -7.74
C ARG A 106 10.90 7.93 -8.86
N GLY A 107 11.82 8.87 -8.65
CA GLY A 107 12.18 9.87 -9.65
C GLY A 107 10.99 10.73 -10.09
N GLN A 108 10.78 10.84 -11.40
CA GLN A 108 9.77 11.72 -12.00
C GLN A 108 8.36 11.11 -12.10
N ASP A 109 8.18 9.86 -11.68
CA ASP A 109 6.90 9.14 -11.80
C ASP A 109 5.77 9.71 -10.91
N GLY A 110 6.09 10.60 -9.99
CA GLY A 110 5.17 11.17 -9.00
C GLY A 110 4.72 10.14 -7.95
N ASP A 111 3.79 10.55 -7.07
CA ASP A 111 3.39 9.74 -5.91
C ASP A 111 2.08 8.98 -6.12
N ILE A 112 1.80 8.03 -5.22
CA ILE A 112 0.47 7.46 -5.01
C ILE A 112 -0.12 8.09 -3.74
N PHE A 113 -1.35 8.56 -3.84
CA PHE A 113 -2.06 9.16 -2.72
C PHE A 113 -2.90 8.10 -2.01
N ILE A 114 -2.94 8.18 -0.69
CA ILE A 114 -3.62 7.21 0.18
C ILE A 114 -4.60 7.97 1.05
N THR A 115 -5.89 7.75 0.86
CA THR A 115 -6.90 8.27 1.78
C THR A 115 -7.05 7.32 2.95
N SER A 116 -7.13 7.84 4.17
CA SER A 116 -7.25 7.08 5.42
C SER A 116 -8.45 7.56 6.22
N ARG A 117 -9.34 6.63 6.57
CA ARG A 117 -10.51 6.89 7.42
C ARG A 117 -10.53 5.96 8.63
N PRO A 118 -11.05 6.39 9.79
CA PRO A 118 -11.36 5.49 10.90
C PRO A 118 -12.27 4.36 10.43
N THR A 119 -12.01 3.14 10.88
CA THR A 119 -13.05 2.09 10.85
C THR A 119 -14.06 2.44 11.91
N SER A 120 -15.34 2.61 11.55
CA SER A 120 -16.42 2.63 12.53
C SER A 120 -16.37 1.30 13.27
N ARG A 121 -16.07 1.31 14.58
CA ARG A 121 -16.38 0.15 15.42
C ARG A 121 -17.88 -0.08 15.28
N SER A 122 -18.27 -1.24 14.76
CA SER A 122 -19.50 -1.85 15.26
C SER A 122 -19.31 -1.97 16.76
N ALA A 123 -20.16 -1.25 17.51
CA ALA A 123 -20.27 -1.41 18.96
C ALA A 123 -20.58 -2.87 19.29
#